data_AF-A0A1F8RE89-F1
#
_entry.id   AF-A0A1F8RE89-F1
#
_cell.length_a   1.000
_cell.length_b   1.000
_cell.length_c   1.000
_cell.angle_alpha   90.00
_cell.angle_beta   90.00
_cell.angle_gamma   90.00
#
_symmetry.space_group_name_H-M   'P 1'
#
loop_
_entity.id
_entity.type
_entity.pdbx_description
1 polymer ?
#
loop_
_entity_poly.entity_id
_entity_poly.type
_entity_poly.pdbx_seq_one_letter_code
_entity_poly.pdbx_strand_id
1 'polypeptide(L)'
;MHEDYAAQFLVGASSAAASAVFNLAMTGQVNWLWVLLAFTAPFLVLRFYQRSGFLPFKKWCVRDNELIARTGQATGYGAWELDTSERSHWAIHGPHKPLARGKYRATFRLKINSTIGDEAVADLDVAARHGAKILALRTLTIQDFRRADTYQDFPLDFYLLHDDNEIEFRISTQGAQRRLVLDHVALSRRL
;
A
#
# COMPACT_ATOMS: atom_id res chain seq x y z
N MET A 1 -10.82 5.31 -13.25
CA MET A 1 -11.84 4.23 -13.22
C MET A 1 -12.25 3.75 -14.61
N HIS A 2 -12.09 4.51 -15.70
CA HIS A 2 -12.58 4.09 -17.03
C HIS A 2 -11.61 3.17 -17.80
N GLU A 3 -10.31 3.24 -17.51
CA GLU A 3 -9.26 2.50 -18.25
C GLU A 3 -9.22 1.00 -17.93
N ASP A 4 -9.63 0.59 -16.72
CA ASP A 4 -9.57 -0.82 -16.30
C ASP A 4 -10.59 -1.70 -17.04
N TYR A 5 -11.72 -1.13 -17.49
CA TYR A 5 -12.75 -1.86 -18.23
C TYR A 5 -12.31 -2.20 -19.66
N ALA A 6 -11.57 -1.31 -20.31
CA ALA A 6 -11.08 -1.53 -21.67
C ALA A 6 -10.06 -2.66 -21.70
N ALA A 7 -9.12 -2.68 -20.74
CA ALA A 7 -8.14 -3.74 -20.61
C ALA A 7 -8.79 -5.11 -20.28
N GLN A 8 -9.78 -5.14 -19.39
CA GLN A 8 -10.50 -6.37 -19.03
C GLN A 8 -11.31 -6.93 -20.19
N PHE A 9 -11.98 -6.07 -20.96
CA PHE A 9 -12.72 -6.49 -22.15
C PHE A 9 -11.79 -7.07 -23.22
N LEU A 10 -10.65 -6.42 -23.47
CA LEU A 10 -9.65 -6.91 -24.43
C LEU A 10 -9.12 -8.30 -24.05
N VAL A 11 -8.76 -8.53 -22.79
CA VAL A 11 -8.27 -9.83 -22.32
C VAL A 11 -9.34 -10.91 -22.44
N GLY A 12 -10.60 -10.61 -22.08
CA GLY A 12 -11.72 -11.53 -22.24
C GLY A 12 -11.97 -11.89 -23.70
N ALA A 13 -12.00 -10.88 -24.59
CA ALA A 13 -12.23 -11.06 -26.03
C ALA A 13 -11.12 -11.88 -26.70
N SER A 14 -9.85 -11.62 -26.37
CA SER A 14 -8.71 -12.39 -26.89
C SER A 14 -8.74 -13.84 -26.44
N SER A 15 -9.10 -14.10 -25.17
CA SER A 15 -9.22 -15.46 -24.63
C SER A 15 -10.35 -16.24 -25.29
N ALA A 16 -11.49 -15.59 -25.54
CA ALA A 16 -12.63 -16.17 -26.24
C ALA A 16 -12.31 -16.51 -27.70
N ALA A 17 -11.62 -15.61 -28.41
CA ALA A 17 -11.19 -15.82 -29.78
C ALA A 17 -10.19 -16.98 -29.90
N ALA A 18 -9.19 -17.04 -29.00
CA ALA A 18 -8.21 -18.13 -28.96
C ALA A 18 -8.89 -19.48 -28.68
N SER A 19 -9.85 -19.52 -27.74
CA SER A 19 -10.64 -20.71 -27.42
C SER A 19 -11.47 -21.18 -28.62
N ALA A 20 -12.13 -20.26 -29.33
CA ALA A 20 -12.92 -20.58 -30.52
C ALA A 20 -12.06 -21.17 -31.66
N VAL A 21 -10.91 -20.56 -31.94
CA VAL A 21 -9.96 -21.04 -32.97
C VAL A 21 -9.41 -22.41 -32.62
N PHE A 22 -9.00 -22.61 -31.37
CA PHE A 22 -8.46 -23.89 -30.90
C PHE A 22 -9.50 -25.00 -30.93
N ASN A 23 -10.75 -24.71 -30.53
CA ASN A 23 -11.82 -25.69 -30.56
C ASN A 23 -12.17 -26.08 -32.01
N LEU A 24 -12.27 -25.10 -32.91
CA LEU A 24 -12.50 -25.35 -34.34
C LEU A 24 -11.39 -26.22 -34.95
N ALA A 25 -10.13 -25.95 -34.62
CA ALA A 25 -8.98 -26.72 -35.10
C ALA A 25 -8.97 -28.18 -34.60
N MET A 26 -9.48 -28.43 -33.39
CA MET A 26 -9.50 -29.74 -32.76
C MET A 26 -10.69 -30.61 -33.16
N THR A 27 -11.87 -30.00 -33.36
CA THR A 27 -13.13 -30.74 -33.48
C THR A 27 -13.88 -30.46 -34.78
N GLY A 28 -13.41 -29.50 -35.59
CA GLY A 28 -14.09 -29.06 -36.80
C GLY A 28 -15.36 -28.23 -36.55
N GLN A 29 -15.69 -27.93 -35.29
CA GLN A 29 -16.85 -27.12 -34.90
C GLN A 29 -16.49 -26.15 -33.78
N VAL A 30 -17.20 -25.02 -33.68
CA VAL A 30 -17.07 -24.11 -32.54
C VAL A 30 -18.09 -24.48 -31.48
N ASN A 31 -17.60 -24.87 -30.30
CA ASN A 31 -18.43 -25.03 -29.11
C ASN A 31 -18.52 -23.70 -28.35
N TRP A 32 -19.66 -23.02 -28.54
CA TRP A 32 -19.93 -21.72 -27.94
C TRP A 32 -19.94 -21.71 -26.41
N LEU A 33 -20.17 -22.86 -25.75
CA LEU A 33 -20.08 -22.97 -24.30
C LEU A 33 -18.64 -22.71 -23.81
N TRP A 34 -17.64 -23.26 -24.50
CA TRP A 34 -16.22 -23.06 -24.18
C TRP A 34 -15.74 -21.63 -24.47
N VAL A 35 -16.31 -20.99 -25.49
CA VAL A 35 -16.03 -19.58 -25.81
C VAL A 35 -16.57 -18.67 -24.69
N LEU A 36 -17.80 -18.93 -24.23
CA LEU A 36 -18.43 -18.16 -23.16
C LEU A 36 -17.69 -18.34 -21.82
N LEU A 37 -17.25 -19.56 -21.50
CA LEU A 37 -16.43 -19.83 -20.32
C LEU A 37 -15.06 -19.14 -20.41
N ALA A 38 -14.39 -19.17 -21.57
CA ALA A 38 -13.11 -18.50 -21.76
C ALA A 38 -13.19 -16.97 -21.66
N PHE A 39 -14.33 -16.38 -22.02
CA PHE A 39 -14.58 -14.94 -21.85
C PHE A 39 -14.84 -14.57 -20.38
N THR A 40 -15.63 -15.38 -19.67
CA THR A 40 -16.12 -15.06 -18.32
C THR A 40 -15.17 -15.48 -17.20
N ALA A 41 -14.39 -16.54 -17.39
CA ALA A 41 -13.48 -17.07 -16.36
C ALA A 41 -12.39 -16.06 -15.93
N PRO A 42 -11.68 -15.33 -16.82
CA PRO A 42 -10.72 -14.33 -16.39
C PRO A 42 -11.36 -13.20 -15.57
N PHE A 43 -12.59 -12.80 -15.93
CA PHE A 43 -13.34 -11.79 -15.20
C PHE A 43 -13.72 -12.27 -13.79
N LEU A 44 -14.23 -13.50 -13.68
CA LEU A 44 -14.58 -14.09 -12.37
C LEU A 44 -13.33 -14.32 -11.51
N VAL A 45 -12.23 -14.77 -12.09
CA VAL A 45 -10.94 -14.93 -11.40
C VAL A 45 -10.44 -13.57 -10.92
N LEU A 46 -10.47 -12.52 -11.75
CA LEU A 46 -10.05 -11.18 -11.35
C LEU A 46 -10.95 -10.59 -10.27
N ARG A 47 -12.28 -10.74 -10.41
CA ARG A 47 -13.25 -10.30 -9.40
C ARG A 47 -13.08 -11.05 -8.09
N PHE A 48 -12.85 -12.36 -8.13
CA PHE A 48 -12.55 -13.16 -6.95
C PHE A 48 -11.21 -12.74 -6.35
N TYR A 49 -10.18 -12.49 -7.15
CA TYR A 49 -8.88 -12.01 -6.69
C TYR A 49 -8.97 -10.65 -5.96
N GLN A 50 -9.73 -9.71 -6.52
CA GLN A 50 -10.00 -8.40 -5.92
C GLN A 50 -10.88 -8.50 -4.66
N ARG A 51 -11.86 -9.42 -4.64
CA ARG A 51 -12.82 -9.58 -3.53
C ARG A 51 -12.27 -10.41 -2.37
N SER A 52 -11.41 -11.39 -2.65
CA SER A 52 -10.86 -12.33 -1.67
C SER A 52 -9.68 -11.75 -0.87
N GLY A 53 -9.36 -10.46 -1.03
CA GLY A 53 -8.30 -9.81 -0.24
C GLY A 53 -6.89 -10.31 -0.57
N PHE A 54 -6.70 -11.00 -1.71
CA PHE A 54 -5.38 -11.34 -2.26
C PHE A 54 -4.69 -10.13 -2.90
N LEU A 55 -4.82 -8.96 -2.28
CA LEU A 55 -3.89 -7.88 -2.57
C LEU A 55 -2.52 -8.37 -2.07
N PRO A 56 -1.45 -8.35 -2.88
CA PRO A 56 -0.10 -8.63 -2.38
C PRO A 56 0.37 -7.58 -1.36
N PHE A 57 -0.47 -6.57 -1.11
CA PHE A 57 -0.28 -5.50 -0.16
C PHE A 57 -1.45 -5.44 0.84
N LYS A 58 -1.11 -5.39 2.13
CA LYS A 58 -2.06 -5.03 3.18
C LYS A 58 -1.90 -3.54 3.48
N LYS A 59 -3.00 -2.80 3.52
CA LYS A 59 -3.02 -1.36 3.81
C LYS A 59 -3.60 -1.12 5.20
N TRP A 60 -3.10 -0.09 5.88
CA TRP A 60 -3.64 0.39 7.13
C TRP A 60 -3.79 1.91 7.11
N CYS A 61 -4.92 2.36 7.63
CA CYS A 61 -5.28 3.78 7.73
C CYS A 61 -5.56 4.16 9.19
N VAL A 62 -5.50 5.45 9.54
CA VAL A 62 -5.82 5.89 10.92
C VAL A 62 -7.33 5.81 11.20
N ARG A 63 -8.18 6.14 10.21
CA ARG A 63 -9.64 6.22 10.36
C ARG A 63 -10.28 4.96 10.95
N ASP A 64 -9.82 3.78 10.57
CA ASP A 64 -10.44 2.51 10.93
C ASP A 64 -9.84 1.90 12.22
N ASN A 65 -9.13 2.73 13.02
CA ASN A 65 -8.33 2.31 14.19
C ASN A 65 -7.30 1.21 13.87
N GLU A 66 -6.94 1.08 12.60
CA GLU A 66 -5.91 0.17 12.12
C GLU A 66 -4.51 0.70 12.46
N LEU A 67 -4.33 2.02 12.35
CA LEU A 67 -3.22 2.76 12.94
C LEU A 67 -3.74 3.65 14.07
N ILE A 68 -2.92 3.84 15.09
CA ILE A 68 -3.22 4.63 16.29
C ILE A 68 -2.47 5.95 16.16
N ALA A 69 -3.22 7.06 16.16
CA ALA A 69 -2.66 8.41 16.22
C ALA A 69 -2.68 8.94 17.66
N ARG A 70 -1.55 9.50 18.10
CA ARG A 70 -1.40 10.20 19.40
C ARG A 70 -1.61 11.70 19.28
N THR A 71 -1.29 12.27 18.13
CA THR A 71 -1.45 13.68 17.81
C THR A 71 -1.97 13.86 16.39
N GLY A 72 -2.28 15.10 16.01
CA GLY A 72 -2.84 15.48 14.73
C GLY A 72 -4.35 15.33 14.65
N GLN A 73 -4.87 15.43 13.43
CA GLN A 73 -6.30 15.47 13.17
C GLN A 73 -6.65 14.74 11.88
N ALA A 74 -7.84 14.14 11.84
CA ALA A 74 -8.37 13.57 10.61
C ALA A 74 -8.58 14.66 9.56
N THR A 75 -8.18 14.40 8.32
CA THR A 75 -8.60 15.19 7.17
C THR A 75 -9.84 14.56 6.54
N GLY A 76 -10.49 15.30 5.63
CA GLY A 76 -11.46 14.70 4.71
C GLY A 76 -10.86 13.47 4.01
N TYR A 77 -11.68 12.46 3.74
CA TYR A 77 -11.31 11.21 3.02
C TYR A 77 -10.45 10.17 3.73
N GLY A 78 -10.00 10.37 4.97
CA GLY A 78 -9.46 9.29 5.82
C GLY A 78 -7.96 9.33 6.02
N ALA A 79 -7.34 10.36 5.44
CA ALA A 79 -5.99 10.77 5.75
C ALA A 79 -5.92 11.44 7.14
N TRP A 80 -4.70 11.50 7.67
CA TRP A 80 -4.38 12.06 8.97
C TRP A 80 -3.29 13.12 8.83
N GLU A 81 -3.53 14.27 9.42
CA GLU A 81 -2.66 15.43 9.34
C GLU A 81 -1.91 15.66 10.65
N LEU A 82 -0.62 15.90 10.56
CA LEU A 82 0.31 16.16 11.66
C LEU A 82 0.97 17.53 11.45
N ASP A 83 1.17 18.26 12.55
CA ASP A 83 2.09 19.39 12.59
C ASP A 83 3.49 18.88 12.95
N THR A 84 4.47 19.09 12.08
CA THR A 84 5.84 18.57 12.28
C THR A 84 6.64 19.33 13.33
N SER A 85 6.20 20.53 13.72
CA SER A 85 6.78 21.27 14.85
C SER A 85 6.35 20.73 16.21
N GLU A 86 5.21 20.03 16.26
CA GLU A 86 4.76 19.33 17.44
C GLU A 86 5.57 18.04 17.59
N ARG A 87 6.71 18.13 18.28
CA ARG A 87 7.61 17.00 18.48
C ARG A 87 6.88 15.89 19.23
N SER A 88 6.68 14.77 18.56
CA SER A 88 5.96 13.63 19.11
C SER A 88 6.63 12.33 18.70
N HIS A 89 7.04 11.57 19.71
CA HIS A 89 7.53 10.21 19.51
C HIS A 89 6.33 9.31 19.18
N TRP A 90 6.38 8.70 18.00
CA TRP A 90 5.33 7.81 17.51
C TRP A 90 3.96 8.50 17.45
N ALA A 91 3.95 9.69 16.87
CA ALA A 91 2.75 10.46 16.52
C ALA A 91 1.67 9.57 15.88
N ILE A 92 2.09 8.62 15.04
CA ILE A 92 1.27 7.52 14.52
C ILE A 92 2.03 6.20 14.72
N HIS A 93 1.34 5.14 15.15
CA HIS A 93 1.90 3.80 15.35
C HIS A 93 0.86 2.68 15.16
N GLY A 94 1.28 1.42 15.29
CA GLY A 94 0.47 0.24 14.99
C GLY A 94 0.79 -0.35 13.62
N PRO A 95 0.13 -1.42 13.16
CA PRO A 95 -1.06 -2.09 13.72
C PRO A 95 -0.77 -3.18 14.76
N HIS A 96 0.48 -3.36 15.20
CA HIS A 96 0.91 -4.45 16.11
C HIS A 96 0.51 -5.85 15.62
N LYS A 97 0.99 -6.23 14.42
CA LYS A 97 0.61 -7.51 13.79
C LYS A 97 1.78 -8.49 13.75
N PRO A 98 1.53 -9.80 13.89
CA PRO A 98 2.57 -10.79 13.66
C PRO A 98 2.93 -10.86 12.18
N LEU A 99 4.21 -11.05 11.87
CA LEU A 99 4.71 -11.36 10.53
C LEU A 99 5.64 -12.58 10.60
N ALA A 100 5.47 -13.49 9.65
CA ALA A 100 6.39 -14.61 9.47
C ALA A 100 7.75 -14.12 8.94
N ARG A 101 8.77 -14.97 9.04
CA ARG A 101 10.08 -14.72 8.43
C ARG A 101 9.96 -14.42 6.92
N GLY A 102 10.79 -13.48 6.44
CA GLY A 102 10.79 -13.08 5.05
C GLY A 102 11.30 -11.66 4.83
N LYS A 103 11.24 -11.23 3.56
CA LYS A 103 11.58 -9.87 3.13
C LYS A 103 10.30 -9.08 2.91
N TYR A 104 10.28 -7.84 3.38
CA TYR A 104 9.10 -7.00 3.37
C TYR A 104 9.45 -5.58 2.96
N ARG A 105 8.44 -4.86 2.49
CA ARG A 105 8.48 -3.42 2.23
C ARG A 105 7.26 -2.76 2.83
N ALA A 106 7.48 -1.85 3.78
CA ALA A 106 6.47 -0.92 4.27
C ALA A 106 6.55 0.38 3.48
N THR A 107 5.45 0.80 2.87
CA THR A 107 5.37 2.03 2.08
C THR A 107 4.47 3.01 2.78
N PHE A 108 5.03 4.14 3.21
CA PHE A 108 4.29 5.24 3.80
C PHE A 108 3.88 6.20 2.69
N ARG A 109 2.57 6.43 2.51
CA ARG A 109 2.07 7.38 1.52
C ARG A 109 1.80 8.72 2.17
N LEU A 110 2.67 9.69 1.91
CA LEU A 110 2.73 10.97 2.62
C LEU A 110 2.71 12.14 1.64
N LYS A 111 2.27 13.31 2.11
CA LYS A 111 2.49 14.60 1.44
C LYS A 111 2.81 15.69 2.45
N ILE A 112 3.48 16.74 1.97
CA ILE A 112 3.72 17.97 2.73
C ILE A 112 3.15 19.17 2.01
N ASN A 113 2.82 20.24 2.74
CA ASN A 113 2.26 21.47 2.17
C ASN A 113 3.28 22.40 1.49
N SER A 114 4.59 22.21 1.71
CA SER A 114 5.63 23.06 1.11
C SER A 114 6.96 22.33 1.02
N THR A 115 7.65 22.48 -0.12
CA THR A 115 8.98 21.91 -0.40
C THR A 115 10.11 22.94 -0.28
N ILE A 116 9.88 24.09 0.35
CA ILE A 116 10.92 25.12 0.58
C ILE A 116 11.72 24.75 1.84
N GLY A 117 13.05 24.77 1.79
CA GLY A 117 13.91 24.43 2.93
C GLY A 117 14.50 23.03 2.85
N ASP A 118 15.21 22.61 3.90
CA ASP A 118 15.92 21.34 3.98
C ASP A 118 15.77 20.64 5.34
N GLU A 119 14.91 21.16 6.22
CA GLU A 119 14.75 20.64 7.57
C GLU A 119 14.17 19.22 7.57
N ALA A 120 14.42 18.50 8.68
CA ALA A 120 13.73 17.25 8.96
C ALA A 120 12.23 17.48 9.10
N VAL A 121 11.44 16.49 8.68
CA VAL A 121 9.97 16.49 8.69
C VAL A 121 9.47 15.42 9.64
N ALA A 122 9.97 14.19 9.49
CA ALA A 122 9.57 13.05 10.30
C ALA A 122 10.60 11.92 10.23
N ASP A 123 10.63 11.10 11.29
CA ASP A 123 11.25 9.77 11.25
C ASP A 123 10.17 8.72 10.97
N LEU A 124 10.44 7.89 9.97
CA LEU A 124 9.68 6.69 9.68
C LEU A 124 10.45 5.50 10.20
N ASP A 125 9.78 4.61 10.93
CA ASP A 125 10.40 3.36 11.34
C ASP A 125 9.45 2.17 11.26
N VAL A 126 10.04 1.00 11.10
CA VAL A 126 9.39 -0.29 11.27
C VAL A 126 10.01 -0.93 12.51
N ALA A 127 9.20 -1.30 13.47
CA ALA A 127 9.67 -1.91 14.71
C ALA A 127 8.90 -3.18 15.05
N ALA A 128 9.46 -3.95 15.96
CA ALA A 128 8.87 -5.13 16.56
C ALA A 128 8.95 -5.04 18.09
N ARG A 129 8.11 -5.83 18.78
CA ARG A 129 8.14 -5.98 20.24
C ARG A 129 7.98 -4.64 20.97
N HIS A 130 6.93 -3.90 20.60
CA HIS A 130 6.64 -2.56 21.15
C HIS A 130 7.85 -1.60 21.09
N GLY A 131 8.54 -1.57 19.95
CA GLY A 131 9.65 -0.66 19.74
C GLY A 131 11.00 -1.10 20.27
N ALA A 132 11.08 -2.23 20.97
CA ALA A 132 12.35 -2.74 21.51
C ALA A 132 13.34 -3.17 20.41
N LYS A 133 12.84 -3.42 19.19
CA LYS A 133 13.65 -3.81 18.03
C LYS A 133 13.27 -2.98 16.81
N ILE A 134 14.19 -2.13 16.36
CA ILE A 134 14.05 -1.38 15.10
C ILE A 134 14.50 -2.27 13.94
N LEU A 135 13.63 -2.45 12.95
CA LEU A 135 13.85 -3.26 11.75
C LEU A 135 14.28 -2.42 10.54
N ALA A 136 13.75 -1.20 10.44
CA ALA A 136 14.15 -0.19 9.47
C ALA A 136 13.84 1.20 10.02
N LEU A 137 14.65 2.19 9.63
CA LEU A 137 14.49 3.59 10.01
C LEU A 137 14.88 4.47 8.82
N ARG A 138 14.11 5.53 8.59
CA ARG A 138 14.42 6.57 7.63
C ARG A 138 13.93 7.92 8.15
N THR A 139 14.84 8.87 8.27
CA THR A 139 14.49 10.29 8.44
C THR A 139 14.11 10.87 7.08
N LEU A 140 12.97 11.55 7.02
CA LEU A 140 12.55 12.35 5.88
C LEU A 140 12.87 13.82 6.13
N THR A 141 13.45 14.43 5.12
CA THR A 141 13.66 15.87 5.00
C THR A 141 12.69 16.45 3.98
N ILE A 142 12.59 17.77 3.92
CA ILE A 142 11.79 18.46 2.90
C ILE A 142 12.25 18.08 1.48
N GLN A 143 13.56 17.89 1.28
CA GLN A 143 14.15 17.56 -0.02
C GLN A 143 13.76 16.16 -0.53
N ASP A 144 13.30 15.26 0.35
CA ASP A 144 12.78 13.95 -0.05
C ASP A 144 11.44 14.06 -0.81
N PHE A 145 10.73 15.19 -0.68
CA PHE A 145 9.45 15.42 -1.34
C PHE A 145 9.64 16.19 -2.64
N ARG A 146 9.22 15.59 -3.76
CA ARG A 146 9.35 16.18 -5.10
C ARG A 146 8.36 17.30 -5.39
N ARG A 147 7.17 17.26 -4.78
CA ARG A 147 6.09 18.24 -4.97
C ARG A 147 5.30 18.46 -3.69
N ALA A 148 4.96 19.71 -3.41
CA ALA A 148 4.00 20.07 -2.38
C ALA A 148 2.60 19.55 -2.73
N ASP A 149 1.79 19.30 -1.71
CA ASP A 149 0.39 18.88 -1.77
C ASP A 149 0.08 17.63 -2.61
N THR A 150 1.12 16.88 -2.97
CA THR A 150 1.03 15.67 -3.79
C THR A 150 1.50 14.46 -2.99
N TYR A 151 0.66 13.44 -2.92
CA TYR A 151 1.03 12.18 -2.27
C TYR A 151 2.18 11.48 -2.99
N GLN A 152 3.15 11.06 -2.19
CA GLN A 152 4.36 10.37 -2.61
C GLN A 152 4.60 9.18 -1.69
N ASP A 153 5.28 8.17 -2.22
CA ASP A 153 5.49 6.90 -1.55
C ASP A 153 6.92 6.83 -0.99
N PHE A 154 7.03 6.55 0.30
CA PHE A 154 8.29 6.41 1.02
C PHE A 154 8.47 4.96 1.49
N PRO A 155 9.20 4.13 0.74
CA PRO A 155 9.38 2.72 1.08
C PRO A 155 10.52 2.52 2.09
N LEU A 156 10.28 1.63 3.06
CA LEU A 156 11.24 1.07 3.99
C LEU A 156 11.28 -0.45 3.79
N ASP A 157 12.42 -0.95 3.30
CA ASP A 157 12.67 -2.38 3.16
C ASP A 157 13.21 -2.94 4.48
N PHE A 158 12.72 -4.11 4.90
CA PHE A 158 13.21 -4.83 6.08
C PHE A 158 13.12 -6.34 5.89
N TYR A 159 13.83 -7.09 6.73
CA TYR A 159 13.81 -8.54 6.73
C TYR A 159 13.66 -9.11 8.13
N LEU A 160 12.95 -10.24 8.21
CA LEU A 160 12.72 -11.01 9.43
C LEU A 160 13.41 -12.36 9.29
N LEU A 161 14.40 -12.63 10.15
CA LEU A 161 15.11 -13.91 10.21
C LEU A 161 14.27 -15.01 10.86
N HIS A 162 13.39 -14.62 11.77
CA HIS A 162 12.43 -15.46 12.47
C HIS A 162 11.06 -14.78 12.41
N ASP A 163 10.01 -15.54 12.66
CA ASP A 163 8.69 -14.97 12.90
C ASP A 163 8.79 -13.99 14.07
N ASP A 164 8.20 -12.80 13.93
CA ASP A 164 8.19 -11.78 14.97
C ASP A 164 6.75 -11.30 15.18
N ASN A 165 6.44 -11.01 16.44
CA ASN A 165 5.14 -10.52 16.83
C ASN A 165 5.19 -8.99 16.97
N GLU A 166 4.00 -8.37 16.97
CA GLU A 166 3.86 -6.95 17.26
C GLU A 166 4.66 -6.04 16.31
N ILE A 167 4.67 -6.37 15.02
CA ILE A 167 5.21 -5.48 14.01
C ILE A 167 4.34 -4.22 13.95
N GLU A 168 5.01 -3.07 14.02
CA GLU A 168 4.42 -1.76 13.97
C GLU A 168 5.17 -0.84 13.01
N PHE A 169 4.43 0.09 12.41
CA PHE A 169 4.90 1.13 11.52
C PHE A 169 4.68 2.46 12.21
N ARG A 170 5.73 3.26 12.36
CA ARG A 170 5.69 4.44 13.21
C ARG A 170 6.14 5.67 12.44
N ILE A 171 5.51 6.79 12.78
CA ILE A 171 5.88 8.12 12.34
C ILE A 171 6.14 8.94 13.59
N SER A 172 7.35 9.48 13.72
CA SER A 172 7.69 10.47 14.74
C SER A 172 7.89 11.82 14.06
N THR A 173 7.33 12.88 14.61
CA THR A 173 7.47 14.24 14.09
C THR A 173 8.62 14.95 14.78
N GLN A 174 9.48 15.57 13.98
CA GLN A 174 10.55 16.45 14.45
C GLN A 174 10.89 17.42 13.32
N GLY A 175 10.85 18.72 13.58
CA GLY A 175 11.22 19.69 12.55
C GLY A 175 10.61 21.07 12.70
N ALA A 176 10.77 21.84 11.63
CA ALA A 176 10.10 23.12 11.47
C ALA A 176 8.59 22.92 11.26
N GLN A 177 7.80 23.99 11.45
CA GLN A 177 6.35 23.93 11.28
C GLN A 177 5.98 23.63 9.83
N ARG A 178 5.44 22.42 9.59
CA ARG A 178 4.89 21.96 8.33
C ARG A 178 3.69 21.06 8.59
N ARG A 179 2.84 21.01 7.58
CA ARG A 179 1.71 20.09 7.55
C ARG A 179 2.14 18.83 6.82
N LEU A 180 2.28 17.74 7.57
CA LEU A 180 2.53 16.40 7.03
C LEU A 180 1.23 15.61 7.05
N VAL A 181 0.83 15.03 5.92
CA VAL A 181 -0.41 14.25 5.82
C VAL A 181 -0.10 12.82 5.46
N LEU A 182 -0.54 11.87 6.28
CA LEU A 182 -0.54 10.43 6.02
C LEU A 182 -1.85 10.01 5.38
N ASP A 183 -1.76 9.36 4.22
CA ASP A 183 -2.90 8.66 3.61
C ASP A 183 -3.05 7.26 4.21
N HIS A 184 -2.02 6.42 4.02
CA HIS A 184 -2.00 5.05 4.52
C HIS A 184 -0.56 4.51 4.60
N VAL A 185 -0.41 3.38 5.31
CA VAL A 185 0.79 2.54 5.25
C VAL A 185 0.44 1.24 4.54
N ALA A 186 1.24 0.83 3.55
CA ALA A 186 1.06 -0.43 2.83
C ALA A 186 2.24 -1.38 3.07
N LEU A 187 1.99 -2.63 3.45
CA LEU A 187 3.00 -3.67 3.56
C LEU A 187 2.89 -4.64 2.40
N SER A 188 4.00 -4.89 1.73
CA SER A 188 4.12 -5.95 0.71
C SER A 188 5.22 -6.93 1.10
N ARG A 189 5.02 -8.21 0.78
CA ARG A 189 6.08 -9.23 0.88
C ARG A 189 6.91 -9.21 -0.40
N ARG A 190 8.22 -9.23 -0.28
CA ARG A 190 9.15 -9.30 -1.41
C ARG A 190 9.55 -10.76 -1.66
N LEU A 191 9.53 -11.16 -2.92
CA LEU A 191 10.01 -12.47 -3.39
C LEU A 191 11.54 -12.50 -3.41
#